data_AF-A0A2T1CJ52-F1
#
_entry.id   AF-A0A2T1CJ52-F1
#
_cell.length_a   1.000
_cell.length_b   1.000
_cell.length_c   1.000
_cell.angle_alpha   90.00
_cell.angle_beta   90.00
_cell.angle_gamma   90.00
#
_symmetry.space_group_name_H-M   'P 1'
#
loop_
_entity.id
_entity.type
_entity.pdbx_description
1 polymer ?
#
loop_
_entity_poly.entity_id
_entity_poly.type
_entity_poly.pdbx_seq_one_letter_code
_entity_poly.pdbx_strand_id
1 'polypeptide(L)'
;MVFLGKIWALLMFSENQSKARIGKVSIDIKAKRYRIRFTYPKGRSHELRIAQVTDDGWLTALRAAKLINQDIDLGIFDDTYAKYSPTHAKWLEIAQEETQRIYNIIELWERYKDLNEDRIAATSQAYWWKDVDRYLSQTPRDLLSLDKAQEFLQYLQTKYAASTINTLFRSFLHPAINSGIQGELVESNPFYKL
;
A
#
# COMPACT_ATOMS: atom_id res chain seq x y z
N MET A 1 3.77 -44.43 -43.60
CA MET A 1 3.67 -43.14 -44.32
C MET A 1 2.79 -42.23 -43.47
N VAL A 2 3.24 -41.00 -43.25
CA VAL A 2 2.96 -40.17 -42.06
C VAL A 2 1.54 -39.59 -42.02
N PHE A 3 0.88 -39.71 -40.86
CA PHE A 3 -0.39 -39.06 -40.52
C PHE A 3 -0.22 -37.52 -40.47
N LEU A 4 -0.52 -36.84 -41.57
CA LEU A 4 -0.68 -35.39 -41.64
C LEU A 4 -2.15 -35.04 -41.39
N GLY A 5 -2.49 -34.74 -40.14
CA GLY A 5 -3.85 -34.35 -39.74
C GLY A 5 -3.91 -33.47 -38.49
N LYS A 6 -2.83 -32.75 -38.18
CA LYS A 6 -2.76 -31.79 -37.05
C LYS A 6 -2.33 -30.41 -37.55
N ILE A 7 -3.23 -29.69 -38.23
CA ILE A 7 -3.31 -28.22 -38.20
C ILE A 7 -4.79 -27.88 -38.47
N TRP A 8 -5.60 -27.82 -37.41
CA TRP A 8 -6.92 -27.18 -37.41
C TRP A 8 -7.01 -26.19 -36.23
N ALA A 9 -5.88 -25.56 -35.90
CA ALA A 9 -5.76 -24.63 -34.78
C ALA A 9 -5.70 -23.15 -35.19
N LEU A 10 -6.04 -22.81 -36.43
CA LEU A 10 -6.05 -21.43 -36.89
C LEU A 10 -7.38 -21.10 -37.57
N LEU A 11 -7.97 -19.99 -37.13
CA LEU A 11 -9.16 -19.30 -37.67
C LEU A 11 -10.55 -19.88 -37.33
N MET A 12 -10.94 -19.69 -36.06
CA MET A 12 -12.32 -19.28 -35.74
C MET A 12 -12.30 -17.75 -35.51
N PHE A 13 -12.15 -16.98 -36.59
CA PHE A 13 -12.54 -15.57 -36.59
C PHE A 13 -14.04 -15.54 -36.91
N SER A 14 -14.89 -15.66 -35.90
CA SER A 14 -16.32 -15.40 -36.05
C SER A 14 -16.69 -14.13 -35.29
N GLU A 15 -17.50 -13.32 -35.94
CA GLU A 15 -18.30 -12.24 -35.36
C GLU A 15 -18.90 -12.70 -34.00
N ASN A 16 -18.89 -11.80 -33.01
CA ASN A 16 -19.13 -12.04 -31.56
C ASN A 16 -17.97 -12.65 -30.75
N GLN A 17 -16.86 -11.92 -30.60
CA GLN A 17 -15.81 -12.18 -29.59
C GLN A 17 -16.32 -11.92 -28.15
N SER A 18 -17.32 -12.67 -27.72
CA SER A 18 -17.99 -12.47 -26.44
C SER A 18 -17.49 -13.43 -25.35
N LYS A 19 -16.95 -14.58 -25.74
CA LYS A 19 -16.51 -15.65 -24.84
C LYS A 19 -15.35 -16.45 -25.45
N ALA A 20 -14.42 -16.89 -24.61
CA ALA A 20 -13.37 -17.85 -24.97
C ALA A 20 -13.02 -18.72 -23.77
N ARG A 21 -12.34 -19.84 -24.01
CA ARG A 21 -11.81 -20.71 -22.95
C ARG A 21 -10.41 -21.19 -23.32
N ILE A 22 -9.49 -21.06 -22.37
CA ILE A 22 -8.09 -21.48 -22.47
C ILE A 22 -7.81 -22.39 -21.27
N GLY A 23 -7.85 -23.70 -21.50
CA GLY A 23 -7.68 -24.70 -20.44
C GLY A 23 -8.67 -24.53 -19.28
N LYS A 24 -8.15 -24.25 -18.08
CA LYS A 24 -8.93 -24.02 -16.85
C LYS A 24 -9.51 -22.60 -16.75
N VAL A 25 -9.13 -21.72 -17.66
CA VAL A 25 -9.45 -20.30 -17.64
C VAL A 25 -10.51 -19.98 -18.69
N SER A 26 -11.54 -19.24 -18.31
CA SER A 26 -12.62 -18.77 -19.19
C SER A 26 -12.59 -17.25 -19.29
N ILE A 27 -12.93 -16.72 -20.46
CA ILE A 27 -13.07 -15.30 -20.74
C ILE A 27 -14.53 -15.06 -21.14
N ASP A 28 -15.16 -14.05 -20.56
CA ASP A 28 -16.48 -13.56 -20.97
C ASP A 28 -16.62 -12.05 -20.82
N ILE A 29 -17.70 -11.47 -21.33
CA ILE A 29 -18.00 -10.04 -21.16
C ILE A 29 -18.92 -9.83 -19.96
N LYS A 30 -18.56 -8.92 -19.06
CA LYS A 30 -19.41 -8.44 -17.97
C LYS A 30 -19.27 -6.92 -17.80
N ALA A 31 -20.39 -6.21 -17.76
CA ALA A 31 -20.42 -4.76 -17.56
C ALA A 31 -19.45 -4.01 -18.50
N LYS A 32 -19.51 -4.32 -19.80
CA LYS A 32 -18.66 -3.73 -20.86
C LYS A 32 -17.14 -3.95 -20.71
N ARG A 33 -16.72 -4.93 -19.90
CA ARG A 33 -15.32 -5.33 -19.76
C ARG A 33 -15.14 -6.83 -19.99
N TYR A 34 -13.99 -7.21 -20.54
CA TYR A 34 -13.56 -8.60 -20.59
C TYR A 34 -13.18 -9.06 -19.19
N ARG A 35 -13.80 -10.15 -18.76
CA ARG A 35 -13.62 -10.80 -17.49
C ARG A 35 -12.98 -12.17 -17.71
N ILE A 36 -12.01 -12.51 -16.88
CA ILE A 36 -11.39 -13.81 -16.78
C ILE A 36 -11.93 -14.52 -15.53
N ARG A 37 -12.29 -15.80 -15.64
CA ARG A 37 -12.74 -16.65 -14.54
C ARG A 37 -12.06 -18.01 -14.55
N PHE A 38 -11.63 -18.47 -13.39
CA PHE A 38 -11.06 -19.80 -13.18
C PHE A 38 -11.22 -20.22 -11.72
N THR A 39 -10.84 -21.46 -11.40
CA THR A 39 -10.85 -21.97 -10.02
C THR A 39 -9.52 -22.66 -9.74
N TYR A 40 -8.73 -22.10 -8.82
CA TYR A 40 -7.41 -22.61 -8.46
C TYR A 40 -6.89 -21.93 -7.17
N PRO A 41 -6.42 -22.67 -6.16
CA PRO A 41 -6.48 -24.13 -6.00
C PRO A 41 -7.93 -24.60 -5.82
N LYS A 42 -8.13 -25.93 -5.75
CA LYS A 42 -9.47 -26.56 -5.69
C LYS A 42 -10.34 -25.87 -4.62
N GLY A 43 -11.50 -25.37 -5.06
CA GLY A 43 -12.48 -24.70 -4.17
C GLY A 43 -12.35 -23.18 -4.08
N ARG A 44 -11.30 -22.55 -4.64
CA ARG A 44 -11.19 -21.08 -4.71
C ARG A 44 -11.47 -20.59 -6.12
N SER A 45 -12.53 -19.80 -6.30
CA SER A 45 -12.89 -19.21 -7.58
C SER A 45 -12.35 -17.79 -7.70
N HIS A 46 -11.78 -17.49 -8.86
CA HIS A 46 -11.14 -16.21 -9.16
C HIS A 46 -11.89 -15.52 -10.31
N GLU A 47 -12.08 -14.21 -10.21
CA GLU A 47 -12.71 -13.35 -11.22
C GLU A 47 -11.86 -12.09 -11.39
N LEU A 48 -11.40 -11.82 -12.62
CA LEU A 48 -10.55 -10.67 -12.95
C LEU A 48 -11.14 -9.88 -14.11
N ARG A 49 -11.27 -8.56 -13.98
CA ARG A 49 -11.66 -7.68 -15.08
C ARG A 49 -10.41 -7.06 -15.70
N ILE A 50 -10.09 -7.44 -16.94
CA ILE A 50 -8.80 -7.12 -17.55
C ILE A 50 -8.86 -5.85 -18.39
N ALA A 51 -9.81 -5.77 -19.33
CA ALA A 51 -9.82 -4.69 -20.32
C ALA A 51 -11.26 -4.30 -20.71
N GLN A 52 -11.40 -3.14 -21.35
CA GLN A 52 -12.65 -2.74 -21.99
C GLN A 52 -12.96 -3.64 -23.19
N VAL A 53 -14.22 -3.70 -23.61
CA VAL A 53 -14.63 -4.44 -24.82
C VAL A 53 -14.20 -3.66 -26.06
N THR A 54 -12.95 -3.87 -26.46
CA THR A 54 -12.31 -3.40 -27.70
C THR A 54 -11.47 -4.54 -28.28
N ASP A 55 -11.03 -4.43 -29.54
CA ASP A 55 -10.20 -5.47 -30.16
C ASP A 55 -8.85 -5.64 -29.44
N ASP A 56 -8.23 -4.53 -29.04
CA ASP A 56 -7.02 -4.54 -28.20
C ASP A 56 -7.30 -5.13 -26.81
N GLY A 57 -8.48 -4.86 -26.26
CA GLY A 57 -8.93 -5.42 -24.99
C GLY A 57 -9.10 -6.94 -25.06
N TRP A 58 -9.56 -7.45 -26.21
CA TRP A 58 -9.70 -8.88 -26.44
C TRP A 58 -8.34 -9.58 -26.50
N LEU A 59 -7.39 -9.04 -27.27
CA LEU A 59 -6.02 -9.55 -27.32
C LEU A 59 -5.35 -9.54 -25.94
N THR A 60 -5.57 -8.47 -25.16
CA THR A 60 -5.08 -8.36 -23.78
C THR A 60 -5.68 -9.44 -22.88
N ALA A 61 -6.99 -9.68 -22.96
CA ALA A 61 -7.67 -10.73 -22.20
C ALA A 61 -7.17 -12.13 -22.58
N LEU A 62 -6.94 -12.39 -23.87
CA LEU A 62 -6.37 -13.66 -24.35
C LEU A 62 -4.95 -13.89 -23.83
N ARG A 63 -4.08 -12.87 -23.87
CA ARG A 63 -2.71 -12.96 -23.34
C ARG A 63 -2.72 -13.26 -21.85
N ALA A 64 -3.51 -12.52 -21.08
CA ALA A 64 -3.64 -12.73 -19.64
C ALA A 64 -4.18 -14.14 -19.32
N ALA A 65 -5.21 -14.61 -20.04
CA ALA A 65 -5.76 -15.95 -19.82
C ALA A 65 -4.76 -17.08 -20.15
N LYS A 66 -3.95 -16.93 -21.21
CA LYS A 66 -2.88 -17.89 -21.53
C LYS A 66 -1.83 -17.93 -20.42
N LEU A 67 -1.40 -16.75 -19.95
CA LEU A 67 -0.40 -16.63 -18.90
C LEU A 67 -0.87 -17.24 -17.58
N ILE A 68 -2.12 -16.95 -17.17
CA ILE A 68 -2.73 -17.54 -15.97
C ILE A 68 -2.82 -19.06 -16.10
N ASN A 69 -3.28 -19.58 -17.25
CA ASN A 69 -3.38 -21.04 -17.42
C ASN A 69 -2.00 -21.70 -17.35
N GLN A 70 -0.98 -21.10 -17.95
CA GLN A 70 0.39 -21.61 -17.89
C GLN A 70 0.91 -21.62 -16.44
N ASP A 71 0.73 -20.54 -15.68
CA ASP A 71 1.19 -20.46 -14.30
C ASP A 71 0.46 -21.44 -13.37
N ILE A 72 -0.84 -21.66 -13.60
CA ILE A 72 -1.61 -22.70 -12.90
C ILE A 72 -1.05 -24.09 -13.19
N ASP A 73 -0.72 -24.38 -14.46
CA ASP A 73 -0.20 -25.68 -14.85
C ASP A 73 1.23 -25.92 -14.35
N LEU A 74 2.02 -24.85 -14.19
CA LEU A 74 3.36 -24.87 -13.60
C LEU A 74 3.36 -24.78 -12.06
N GLY A 75 2.21 -24.54 -11.42
CA GLY A 75 2.09 -24.40 -9.97
C GLY A 75 2.67 -23.10 -9.39
N ILE A 76 2.93 -22.09 -10.22
CA ILE A 76 3.53 -20.78 -9.86
C ILE A 76 2.53 -19.63 -10.00
N PHE A 77 1.25 -19.92 -9.80
CA PHE A 77 0.17 -18.94 -9.90
C PHE A 77 0.33 -17.81 -8.87
N ASP A 78 0.26 -16.57 -9.34
CA ASP A 78 0.32 -15.35 -8.54
C ASP A 78 -1.10 -14.89 -8.14
N ASP A 79 -1.46 -15.12 -6.88
CA ASP A 79 -2.79 -14.77 -6.36
C ASP A 79 -2.98 -13.26 -6.10
N THR A 80 -1.90 -12.47 -6.16
CA THR A 80 -1.97 -11.00 -6.13
C THR A 80 -2.42 -10.41 -7.46
N TYR A 81 -2.36 -11.21 -8.53
CA TYR A 81 -2.68 -10.86 -9.90
C TYR A 81 -1.83 -9.73 -10.50
N ALA A 82 -0.78 -9.29 -9.82
CA ALA A 82 0.12 -8.23 -10.28
C ALA A 82 0.72 -8.59 -11.65
N LYS A 83 1.09 -9.86 -11.83
CA LYS A 83 1.65 -10.38 -13.08
C LYS A 83 0.67 -10.35 -14.27
N TYR A 84 -0.64 -10.37 -14.00
CA TYR A 84 -1.66 -10.56 -15.04
C TYR A 84 -2.39 -9.26 -15.43
N SER A 85 -2.31 -8.22 -14.61
CA SER A 85 -2.99 -6.95 -14.84
C SER A 85 -2.14 -5.77 -14.39
N PRO A 86 -1.75 -4.86 -15.31
CA PRO A 86 -1.04 -3.63 -14.96
C PRO A 86 -1.82 -2.76 -13.97
N THR A 87 -3.16 -2.81 -14.00
CA THR A 87 -4.01 -2.08 -13.05
C THR A 87 -3.88 -2.63 -11.63
N HIS A 88 -3.80 -3.96 -11.47
CA HIS A 88 -3.60 -4.56 -10.15
C HIS A 88 -2.18 -4.32 -9.63
N ALA A 89 -1.17 -4.41 -10.50
CA ALA A 89 0.21 -4.08 -10.13
C ALA A 89 0.33 -2.65 -9.57
N LYS A 90 -0.25 -1.65 -10.27
CA LYS A 90 -0.27 -0.27 -9.78
C LYS A 90 -1.04 -0.09 -8.48
N TRP A 91 -2.16 -0.79 -8.32
CA TRP A 91 -2.95 -0.70 -7.09
C TRP A 91 -2.18 -1.28 -5.89
N LEU A 92 -1.45 -2.38 -6.10
CA LEU A 92 -0.57 -2.97 -5.09
C LEU A 92 0.61 -2.06 -4.76
N GLU A 93 1.22 -1.40 -5.76
CA GLU A 93 2.28 -0.41 -5.55
C GLU A 93 1.80 0.74 -4.66
N ILE A 94 0.63 1.32 -4.95
CA ILE A 94 0.02 2.38 -4.12
C ILE A 94 -0.28 1.87 -2.71
N ALA A 95 -0.87 0.67 -2.57
CA ALA A 95 -1.18 0.11 -1.26
C ALA A 95 0.09 -0.16 -0.42
N GLN A 96 1.19 -0.57 -1.07
CA GLN A 96 2.48 -0.74 -0.41
C GLN A 96 3.10 0.60 -0.01
N GLU A 97 3.02 1.63 -0.87
CA GLU A 97 3.47 2.99 -0.56
C GLU A 97 2.71 3.57 0.65
N GLU A 98 1.39 3.35 0.74
CA GLU A 98 0.58 3.79 1.88
C GLU A 98 1.00 3.08 3.19
N THR A 99 1.40 1.82 3.11
CA THR A 99 1.88 1.05 4.28
C THR A 99 3.30 1.44 4.69
N GLN A 100 4.10 2.02 3.77
CA GLN A 100 5.50 2.40 3.98
C GLN A 100 5.69 3.90 4.24
N ARG A 101 4.62 4.69 4.39
CA ARG A 101 4.77 6.12 4.71
C ARG A 101 5.44 6.27 6.07
N ILE A 102 6.72 6.65 6.05
CA ILE A 102 7.50 6.91 7.26
C ILE A 102 7.03 8.24 7.85
N TYR A 103 6.32 8.17 8.96
CA TYR A 103 5.91 9.35 9.72
C TYR A 103 7.08 9.93 10.51
N ASN A 104 7.25 11.24 10.45
CA ASN A 104 8.23 11.97 11.27
C ASN A 104 7.59 12.53 12.56
N ILE A 105 8.42 13.04 13.47
CA ILE A 105 7.98 13.56 14.78
C ILE A 105 7.00 14.72 14.64
N ILE A 106 7.18 15.60 13.64
CA ILE A 106 6.26 16.73 13.38
C ILE A 106 4.89 16.21 12.97
N GLU A 107 4.82 15.28 12.00
CA GLU A 107 3.54 14.77 11.51
C GLU A 107 2.75 14.08 12.63
N LEU A 108 3.43 13.33 13.50
CA LEU A 108 2.82 12.72 14.67
C LEU A 108 2.33 13.77 15.69
N TRP A 109 3.10 14.85 15.85
CA TRP A 109 2.73 15.96 16.72
C TRP A 109 1.51 16.75 16.22
N GLU A 110 1.47 17.10 14.94
CA GLU A 110 0.31 17.79 14.33
C GLU A 110 -0.95 16.93 14.45
N ARG A 111 -0.85 15.64 14.13
CA ARG A 111 -1.99 14.73 14.29
C ARG A 111 -2.44 14.60 15.74
N TYR A 112 -1.50 14.61 16.69
CA TYR A 112 -1.84 14.63 18.10
C TYR A 112 -2.61 15.90 18.48
N LYS A 113 -2.21 17.08 17.96
CA LYS A 113 -2.96 18.33 18.19
C LYS A 113 -4.39 18.21 17.66
N ASP A 114 -4.57 17.75 16.42
CA ASP A 114 -5.89 17.59 15.80
C ASP A 114 -6.81 16.66 16.63
N LEU A 115 -6.28 15.52 17.08
CA LEU A 115 -7.06 14.55 17.86
C LEU A 115 -7.41 15.02 19.27
N ASN A 116 -6.72 16.04 19.78
CA ASN A 116 -6.81 16.46 21.18
C ASN A 116 -7.22 17.92 21.35
N GLU A 117 -7.58 18.60 20.27
CA GLU A 117 -8.01 20.00 20.26
C GLU A 117 -9.20 20.23 21.20
N ASP A 118 -10.24 19.42 21.11
CA ASP A 118 -11.41 19.56 21.99
C ASP A 118 -11.14 19.09 23.43
N ARG A 119 -10.12 18.25 23.63
CA ARG A 119 -9.84 17.59 24.91
C ARG A 119 -8.95 18.44 25.81
N ILE A 120 -8.02 19.19 25.24
CA ILE A 120 -7.01 19.96 25.98
C ILE A 120 -7.48 21.41 26.12
N ALA A 121 -7.34 21.99 27.32
CA ALA A 121 -7.73 23.38 27.56
C ALA A 121 -6.98 24.35 26.62
N ALA A 122 -7.70 25.34 26.06
CA ALA A 122 -7.15 26.32 25.12
C ALA A 122 -5.93 27.09 25.68
N THR A 123 -5.87 27.33 26.99
CA THR A 123 -4.72 27.95 27.64
C THR A 123 -3.47 27.07 27.57
N SER A 124 -3.63 25.75 27.75
CA SER A 124 -2.57 24.77 27.62
C SER A 124 -2.12 24.62 26.16
N GLN A 125 -3.04 24.68 25.20
CA GLN A 125 -2.70 24.69 23.78
C GLN A 125 -1.85 25.93 23.43
N ALA A 126 -2.33 27.13 23.78
CA ALA A 126 -1.67 28.39 23.42
C ALA A 126 -0.26 28.54 24.00
N TYR A 127 -0.01 27.95 25.18
CA TYR A 127 1.29 28.02 25.83
C TYR A 127 2.19 26.83 25.47
N TRP A 128 1.73 25.61 25.76
CA TRP A 128 2.58 24.42 25.64
C TRP A 128 2.74 23.95 24.20
N TRP A 129 1.69 23.96 23.38
CA TRP A 129 1.84 23.51 22.00
C TRP A 129 2.74 24.45 21.21
N LYS A 130 2.61 25.75 21.45
CA LYS A 130 3.50 26.75 20.86
C LYS A 130 4.97 26.54 21.22
N ASP A 131 5.26 26.12 22.46
CA ASP A 131 6.62 25.81 22.87
C ASP A 131 7.15 24.53 22.20
N VAL A 132 6.32 23.49 22.07
CA VAL A 132 6.67 22.27 21.32
C VAL A 132 6.92 22.59 19.84
N ASP A 133 6.02 23.34 19.21
CA ASP A 133 6.16 23.81 17.82
C ASP A 133 7.46 24.58 17.63
N ARG A 134 7.80 25.45 18.59
CA ARG A 134 9.06 26.19 18.58
C ARG A 134 10.27 25.25 18.64
N TYR A 135 10.29 24.25 19.53
CA TYR A 135 11.40 23.31 19.64
C TYR A 135 11.56 22.46 18.37
N LEU A 136 10.46 21.97 17.80
CA LEU A 136 10.49 21.17 16.57
C LEU A 136 10.90 22.03 15.36
N SER A 137 10.43 23.28 15.26
CA SER A 137 10.80 24.19 14.17
C SER A 137 12.28 24.59 14.17
N GLN A 138 12.92 24.60 15.34
CA GLN A 138 14.34 24.93 15.50
C GLN A 138 15.27 23.72 15.33
N THR A 139 14.71 22.52 15.18
CA THR A 139 15.45 21.29 14.93
C THR A 139 15.67 21.10 13.42
N PRO A 140 16.88 20.73 12.98
CA PRO A 140 17.14 20.32 11.60
C PRO A 140 16.16 19.24 11.15
N ARG A 141 15.57 19.43 9.96
CA ARG A 141 14.50 18.54 9.48
C ARG A 141 14.91 17.08 9.37
N ASP A 142 16.18 16.84 9.06
CA ASP A 142 16.73 15.51 8.92
C ASP A 142 16.83 14.75 10.24
N LEU A 143 16.85 15.45 11.38
CA LEU A 143 16.86 14.87 12.73
C LEU A 143 15.46 14.57 13.27
N LEU A 144 14.40 15.01 12.58
CA LEU A 144 13.01 14.80 13.02
C LEU A 144 12.44 13.44 12.61
N SER A 145 13.23 12.65 11.89
CA SER A 145 12.87 11.28 11.54
C SER A 145 13.05 10.36 12.74
N LEU A 146 12.17 9.36 12.87
CA LEU A 146 12.13 8.47 14.04
C LEU A 146 13.35 7.52 14.12
N ASP A 147 14.00 7.25 12.99
CA ASP A 147 15.24 6.48 12.91
C ASP A 147 16.45 7.22 13.49
N LYS A 148 16.38 8.56 13.60
CA LYS A 148 17.43 9.40 14.18
C LYS A 148 17.13 9.85 15.62
N ALA A 149 16.40 9.04 16.36
CA ALA A 149 15.96 9.37 17.72
C ALA A 149 17.11 9.73 18.67
N GLN A 150 18.26 9.05 18.55
CA GLN A 150 19.42 9.31 19.39
C GLN A 150 20.09 10.64 19.03
N GLU A 151 20.27 10.93 17.74
CA GLU A 151 20.85 12.17 17.24
C GLU A 151 19.93 13.37 17.53
N PHE A 152 18.62 13.18 17.43
CA PHE A 152 17.62 14.16 17.85
C PHE A 152 17.77 14.51 19.34
N LEU A 153 17.88 13.48 20.20
CA LEU A 153 18.03 13.69 21.63
C LEU A 153 19.34 14.41 21.96
N GLN A 154 20.46 13.99 21.35
CA GLN A 154 21.75 14.66 21.50
C GLN A 154 21.68 16.12 21.06
N TYR A 155 21.03 16.39 19.93
CA TYR A 155 20.83 17.75 19.44
C TYR A 155 20.07 18.62 20.46
N LEU A 156 18.96 18.12 21.00
CA LEU A 156 18.21 18.83 22.02
C LEU A 156 19.05 19.09 23.29
N GLN A 157 19.87 18.12 23.71
CA GLN A 157 20.76 18.25 24.86
C GLN A 157 21.82 19.35 24.69
N THR A 158 22.22 19.69 23.45
CA THR A 158 23.12 20.83 23.21
C THR A 158 22.46 22.19 23.40
N LYS A 159 21.11 22.25 23.34
CA LYS A 159 20.35 23.51 23.30
C LYS A 159 19.54 23.78 24.56
N TYR A 160 19.05 22.74 25.22
CA TYR A 160 18.06 22.85 26.28
C TYR A 160 18.48 22.08 27.53
N ALA A 161 17.98 22.54 28.68
CA ALA A 161 18.20 21.86 29.95
C ALA A 161 17.48 20.51 29.98
N ALA A 162 18.05 19.54 30.71
CA ALA A 162 17.48 18.20 30.86
C ALA A 162 16.03 18.22 31.39
N SER A 163 15.69 19.16 32.26
CA SER A 163 14.32 19.34 32.78
C SER A 163 13.33 19.75 31.69
N THR A 164 13.73 20.64 30.78
CA THR A 164 12.94 21.05 29.62
C THR A 164 12.73 19.87 28.68
N ILE A 165 13.80 19.13 28.38
CA ILE A 165 13.74 17.94 27.50
C ILE A 165 12.82 16.88 28.11
N ASN A 166 12.95 16.58 29.41
CA ASN A 166 12.09 15.62 30.08
C ASN A 166 10.61 16.03 30.03
N THR A 167 10.32 17.33 30.21
CA THR A 167 8.94 17.85 30.10
C THR A 167 8.40 17.71 28.68
N LEU A 168 9.21 18.04 27.67
CA LEU A 168 8.89 17.91 26.26
C LEU A 168 8.50 16.47 25.90
N PHE A 169 9.34 15.51 26.29
CA PHE A 169 9.10 14.10 26.01
C PHE A 169 7.92 13.55 26.79
N ARG A 170 7.91 13.69 28.12
CA ARG A 170 6.89 13.10 28.98
C ARG A 170 5.48 13.61 28.67
N SER A 171 5.35 14.91 28.42
CA SER A 171 4.04 15.56 28.35
C SER A 171 3.49 15.66 26.93
N PHE A 172 4.36 15.58 25.90
CA PHE A 172 3.95 15.88 24.52
C PHE A 172 4.42 14.83 23.52
N LEU A 173 5.73 14.59 23.38
CA LEU A 173 6.24 13.71 22.32
C LEU A 173 5.92 12.23 22.58
N HIS A 174 6.04 11.72 23.80
CA HIS A 174 5.62 10.34 24.09
C HIS A 174 4.12 10.13 23.83
N PRO A 175 3.21 10.97 24.35
CA PRO A 175 1.79 10.88 24.00
C PRO A 175 1.51 10.95 22.48
N ALA A 176 2.17 11.85 21.76
CA ALA A 176 1.98 11.99 20.32
C ALA A 176 2.41 10.74 19.54
N ILE A 177 3.60 10.22 19.84
CA ILE A 177 4.12 9.01 19.19
C ILE A 177 3.28 7.79 19.58
N ASN A 178 2.89 7.66 20.85
CA ASN A 178 2.04 6.55 21.29
C ASN A 178 0.64 6.60 20.65
N SER A 179 0.10 7.80 20.41
CA SER A 179 -1.13 7.95 19.62
C SER A 179 -0.93 7.50 18.16
N GLY A 180 0.25 7.73 17.60
CA GLY A 180 0.64 7.20 16.28
C GLY A 180 0.70 5.67 16.26
N ILE A 181 1.22 5.05 17.32
CA ILE A 181 1.24 3.58 17.48
C ILE A 181 -0.18 3.02 17.57
N GLN A 182 -1.06 3.64 18.38
CA GLN A 182 -2.45 3.22 18.49
C GLN A 182 -3.21 3.36 17.16
N GLY A 183 -2.82 4.31 16.32
CA GLY A 183 -3.34 4.47 14.97
C GLY A 183 -2.63 3.64 13.90
N GLU A 184 -1.75 2.70 14.29
CA GLU A 184 -0.97 1.82 13.41
C GLU A 184 -0.11 2.58 12.37
N LEU A 185 0.25 3.84 12.66
CA LEU A 185 1.07 4.68 11.77
C LEU A 185 2.57 4.42 11.93
N VAL A 186 2.96 4.01 13.13
CA VAL A 186 4.34 3.72 13.51
C VAL A 186 4.35 2.50 14.43
N GLU A 187 5.36 1.64 14.28
CA GLU A 187 5.38 0.35 14.97
C GLU A 187 5.78 0.47 16.45
N SER A 188 6.65 1.43 16.78
CA SER A 188 7.16 1.58 18.15
C SER A 188 7.66 2.99 18.44
N ASN A 189 7.78 3.31 19.72
CA ASN A 189 8.32 4.59 20.18
C ASN A 189 9.84 4.42 20.44
N PRO A 190 10.71 5.01 19.60
CA PRO A 190 12.15 4.81 19.71
C PRO A 190 12.76 5.45 20.98
N PHE A 191 12.06 6.41 21.59
CA PHE A 191 12.56 7.15 22.75
C PHE A 191 12.41 6.44 24.10
N TYR A 192 11.65 5.33 24.18
CA TYR A 192 11.58 4.55 25.43
C TYR A 192 12.81 3.69 25.70
N LYS A 193 13.63 3.45 24.67
CA LYS A 193 14.81 2.57 24.75
C LYS A 193 16.12 3.35 24.97
N LEU A 194 16.04 4.69 25.02
CA LEU A 194 17.16 5.62 25.13
C LEU A 194 17.20 6.22 26.53
#